data_AF-A0A1V4SU11-F1
#
_entry.id   AF-A0A1V4SU11-F1
#
_cell.length_a   1.000
_cell.length_b   1.000
_cell.length_c   1.000
_cell.angle_alpha   90.00
_cell.angle_beta   90.00
_cell.angle_gamma   90.00
#
_symmetry.space_group_name_H-M   'P 1'
#
loop_
_entity.id
_entity.type
_entity.pdbx_description
1 polymer ?
#
loop_
_entity_poly.entity_id
_entity_poly.type
_entity_poly.pdbx_seq_one_letter_code
_entity_poly.pdbx_strand_id
1 'polypeptide(L)'
;MIDKFINNSSEDFLSFLDIDFHMLLENNNYNSIMNTIRNRHKKEIASMLDVTYKKHHLIIWNAFLAKNILKNSINNTSIKSIYNNVYKSILNCSTLAELQSLELVIFDSYIHKSLNGLENKSNFIVNNMIKYIHLHIEGYFSLNIMAKEFNNSPSYLGSLFKNVMNISIINYVHQVKVERAKLLLKTTSKSILEISNLLCYCDTSHFSKTFKKITGFSPIQYRNSL
;
A
#
# COMPACT_ATOMS: atom_id res chain seq x y z
N MET A 1 45.67 -16.46 22.67
CA MET A 1 45.57 -15.38 21.65
C MET A 1 44.39 -15.61 20.69
N ILE A 2 43.35 -16.35 21.11
CA ILE A 2 42.16 -16.67 20.30
C ILE A 2 40.89 -15.99 20.88
N ASP A 3 40.91 -15.58 22.14
CA ASP A 3 39.74 -14.98 22.83
C ASP A 3 39.55 -13.46 22.67
N LYS A 4 40.30 -12.79 21.78
CA LYS A 4 40.16 -11.33 21.55
C LYS A 4 39.43 -10.94 20.28
N PHE A 5 39.06 -11.90 19.42
CA PHE A 5 38.38 -11.61 18.14
C PHE A 5 36.88 -11.96 18.14
N ILE A 6 36.35 -12.60 19.19
CA ILE A 6 34.95 -13.06 19.23
C ILE A 6 34.00 -11.98 19.79
N ASN A 7 34.48 -11.00 20.55
CA ASN A 7 33.59 -10.09 21.31
C ASN A 7 33.37 -8.68 20.73
N ASN A 8 33.99 -8.29 19.61
CA ASN A 8 33.86 -6.90 19.10
C ASN A 8 33.22 -6.76 17.70
N SER A 9 32.83 -7.85 17.02
CA SER A 9 32.31 -7.76 15.65
C SER A 9 30.86 -8.23 15.48
N SER A 10 30.29 -8.94 16.46
CA SER A 10 28.93 -9.50 16.39
C SER A 10 27.86 -8.56 16.97
N GLU A 11 28.15 -7.87 18.08
CA GLU A 11 27.19 -6.97 18.76
C GLU A 11 26.97 -5.64 18.01
N ASP A 12 28.02 -5.06 17.43
CA ASP A 12 27.93 -3.78 16.70
C ASP A 12 27.21 -3.91 15.35
N PHE A 13 27.21 -5.10 14.75
CA PHE A 13 26.66 -5.30 13.42
C PHE A 13 25.15 -5.60 13.45
N LEU A 14 24.69 -6.39 14.43
CA LEU A 14 23.26 -6.67 14.62
C LEU A 14 22.49 -5.43 15.08
N SER A 15 23.09 -4.56 15.91
CA SER A 15 22.44 -3.31 16.37
C SER A 15 22.30 -2.28 15.23
N PHE A 16 23.26 -2.23 14.30
CA PHE A 16 23.25 -1.35 13.14
C PHE A 16 22.28 -1.84 12.04
N LEU A 17 22.07 -3.16 11.91
CA LEU A 17 21.25 -3.76 10.85
C LEU A 17 19.74 -3.64 11.06
N ASP A 18 19.26 -3.56 12.31
CA ASP A 18 17.82 -3.53 12.59
C ASP A 18 17.19 -2.14 12.41
N ILE A 19 17.90 -1.05 12.70
CA ILE A 19 17.32 0.31 12.75
C ILE A 19 17.29 0.97 11.37
N ASP A 20 18.42 0.97 10.65
CA ASP A 20 18.51 1.65 9.37
C ASP A 20 17.72 0.92 8.28
N PHE A 21 17.71 -0.42 8.29
CA PHE A 21 17.04 -1.19 7.25
C PHE A 21 15.51 -1.21 7.40
N HIS A 22 14.99 -1.24 8.63
CA HIS A 22 13.56 -1.04 8.88
C HIS A 22 13.09 0.33 8.39
N MET A 23 13.82 1.41 8.72
CA MET A 23 13.47 2.76 8.25
C MET A 23 13.59 2.92 6.73
N LEU A 24 14.55 2.25 6.09
CA LEU A 24 14.73 2.30 4.65
C LEU A 24 13.62 1.56 3.89
N LEU A 25 13.11 0.45 4.43
CA LEU A 25 11.94 -0.27 3.89
C LEU A 25 10.64 0.53 4.07
N GLU A 26 10.45 1.23 5.19
CA GLU A 26 9.27 2.07 5.42
C GLU A 26 9.23 3.29 4.49
N ASN A 27 10.39 3.84 4.13
CA ASN A 27 10.51 5.01 3.24
C ASN A 27 10.60 4.66 1.74
N ASN A 28 10.51 3.38 1.36
CA ASN A 28 10.48 2.90 -0.04
C ASN A 28 11.60 3.44 -0.96
N ASN A 29 12.76 3.82 -0.43
CA ASN A 29 13.85 4.37 -1.25
C ASN A 29 14.76 3.23 -1.75
N TYR A 30 14.28 2.52 -2.78
CA TYR A 30 14.99 1.42 -3.45
C TYR A 30 16.45 1.77 -3.76
N ASN A 31 16.70 2.96 -4.30
CA ASN A 31 18.04 3.42 -4.68
C ASN A 31 18.96 3.55 -3.45
N SER A 32 18.43 4.09 -2.35
CA SER A 32 19.17 4.18 -1.09
C SER A 32 19.54 2.80 -0.55
N ILE A 33 18.58 1.87 -0.53
CA ILE A 33 18.80 0.48 -0.08
C ILE A 33 19.90 -0.19 -0.91
N MET A 34 19.79 -0.13 -2.24
CA MET A 34 20.75 -0.78 -3.14
C MET A 34 22.15 -0.17 -3.02
N ASN A 35 22.26 1.15 -2.78
CA ASN A 35 23.54 1.80 -2.54
C ASN A 35 24.17 1.38 -1.20
N THR A 36 23.37 1.27 -0.14
CA THR A 36 23.84 0.77 1.17
C THR A 36 24.37 -0.65 1.06
N ILE A 37 23.67 -1.54 0.36
CA ILE A 37 24.11 -2.93 0.14
C ILE A 37 25.44 -2.95 -0.63
N ARG A 38 25.55 -2.20 -1.73
CA ARG A 38 26.80 -2.13 -2.52
C ARG A 38 27.98 -1.56 -1.72
N ASN A 39 27.74 -0.55 -0.88
CA ASN A 39 28.78 0.00 -0.01
C ASN A 39 29.23 -1.02 1.04
N ARG A 40 28.30 -1.83 1.58
CA ARG A 40 28.64 -2.94 2.46
C ARG A 40 29.51 -3.98 1.74
N HIS A 41 29.18 -4.35 0.51
CA HIS A 41 29.97 -5.32 -0.27
C HIS A 41 31.43 -4.91 -0.42
N LYS A 42 31.70 -3.63 -0.64
CA LYS A 42 33.08 -3.10 -0.69
C LYS A 42 33.84 -3.33 0.61
N LYS A 43 33.18 -3.11 1.76
CA LYS A 43 33.77 -3.35 3.09
C LYS A 43 34.02 -4.83 3.33
N GLU A 44 33.08 -5.70 2.95
CA GLU A 44 33.21 -7.16 3.09
C GLU A 44 34.39 -7.71 2.30
N ILE A 45 34.62 -7.19 1.08
CA ILE A 45 35.80 -7.56 0.27
C ILE A 45 37.08 -7.08 0.95
N ALA A 46 37.13 -5.82 1.41
CA ALA A 46 38.30 -5.25 2.06
C ALA A 46 38.68 -5.98 3.36
N SER A 47 37.68 -6.50 4.09
CA SER A 47 37.89 -7.27 5.32
C SER A 47 38.08 -8.77 5.10
N MET A 48 38.09 -9.25 3.84
CA MET A 48 38.13 -10.67 3.50
C MET A 48 37.06 -11.49 4.26
N LEU A 49 35.81 -11.04 4.20
CA LEU A 49 34.72 -11.67 4.94
C LEU A 49 34.59 -13.17 4.63
N ASP A 50 34.41 -13.96 5.68
CA ASP A 50 34.16 -15.39 5.55
C ASP A 50 32.87 -15.71 4.78
N VAL A 51 32.97 -16.66 3.84
CA VAL A 51 31.87 -17.09 2.97
C VAL A 51 30.75 -17.72 3.79
N THR A 52 31.11 -18.52 4.81
CA THR A 52 30.14 -19.21 5.66
C THR A 52 29.35 -18.18 6.48
N TYR A 53 30.01 -17.16 7.01
CA TYR A 53 29.36 -16.05 7.69
C TYR A 53 28.35 -15.32 6.78
N LYS A 54 28.76 -14.98 5.55
CA LYS A 54 27.86 -14.33 4.58
C LYS A 54 26.63 -15.20 4.25
N LYS A 55 26.78 -16.52 4.13
CA LYS A 55 25.65 -17.45 3.93
C LYS A 55 24.62 -17.37 5.06
N HIS A 56 25.07 -17.47 6.31
CA HIS A 56 24.20 -17.39 7.48
C HIS A 56 23.44 -16.05 7.51
N HIS A 57 24.15 -14.96 7.24
CA HIS A 57 23.55 -13.63 7.14
C HIS A 57 22.44 -13.60 6.07
N LEU A 58 22.67 -14.11 4.86
CA LEU A 58 21.65 -14.12 3.81
C LEU A 58 20.43 -14.99 4.15
N ILE A 59 20.61 -16.08 4.91
CA ILE A 59 19.49 -16.92 5.36
C ILE A 59 18.60 -16.13 6.34
N ILE A 60 19.20 -15.40 7.28
CA ILE A 60 18.46 -14.54 8.22
C ILE A 60 17.69 -13.45 7.46
N TRP A 61 18.34 -12.80 6.50
CA TRP A 61 17.70 -11.78 5.65
C TRP A 61 16.53 -12.33 4.83
N ASN A 62 16.69 -13.52 4.24
CA ASN A 62 15.62 -14.17 3.49
C ASN A 62 14.38 -14.39 4.37
N ALA A 63 14.56 -14.81 5.64
CA ALA A 63 13.47 -14.98 6.58
C ALA A 63 12.80 -13.65 6.96
N PHE A 64 13.61 -12.63 7.24
CA PHE A 64 13.12 -11.30 7.59
C PHE A 64 12.32 -10.64 6.45
N LEU A 65 12.84 -10.68 5.22
CA LEU A 65 12.17 -10.13 4.04
C LEU A 65 10.85 -10.86 3.75
N ALA A 66 10.86 -12.20 3.81
CA ALA A 66 9.64 -12.99 3.63
C ALA A 66 8.56 -12.62 4.65
N LYS A 67 8.93 -12.46 5.94
CA LYS A 67 8.00 -12.05 7.00
C LYS A 67 7.41 -10.66 6.75
N ASN A 68 8.23 -9.69 6.32
CA ASN A 68 7.75 -8.33 6.02
C ASN A 68 6.77 -8.29 4.84
N ILE A 69 7.01 -9.06 3.77
CA ILE A 69 6.03 -9.15 2.69
C ILE A 69 4.74 -9.80 3.19
N LEU A 70 4.82 -10.90 3.95
CA LEU A 70 3.63 -11.59 4.47
C LEU A 70 2.73 -10.68 5.33
N LYS A 71 3.31 -9.74 6.10
CA LYS A 71 2.56 -8.75 6.88
C LYS A 71 1.80 -7.76 5.98
N ASN A 72 2.31 -7.49 4.78
CA ASN A 72 1.83 -6.44 3.89
C ASN A 72 1.05 -6.97 2.67
N SER A 73 1.15 -8.26 2.33
CA SER A 73 0.50 -8.89 1.18
C SER A 73 -0.79 -9.62 1.54
N ILE A 74 -1.79 -9.56 0.66
CA ILE A 74 -3.07 -10.26 0.82
C ILE A 74 -2.99 -11.74 0.37
N ASN A 75 -2.02 -12.09 -0.50
CA ASN A 75 -1.84 -13.43 -1.07
C ASN A 75 -0.43 -14.01 -0.85
N ASN A 76 -0.35 -15.13 -0.11
CA ASN A 76 0.89 -15.63 0.50
C ASN A 76 1.54 -16.83 -0.22
N THR A 77 0.91 -17.39 -1.25
CA THR A 77 1.38 -18.63 -1.92
C THR A 77 2.69 -18.44 -2.68
N SER A 78 2.92 -17.26 -3.27
CA SER A 78 4.15 -16.99 -4.05
C SER A 78 5.40 -16.78 -3.17
N ILE A 79 5.26 -16.34 -1.92
CA ILE A 79 6.39 -16.00 -1.05
C ILE A 79 7.14 -17.26 -0.61
N LYS A 80 6.42 -18.35 -0.31
CA LYS A 80 7.04 -19.64 0.08
C LYS A 80 7.95 -20.18 -1.03
N SER A 81 7.54 -20.05 -2.29
CA SER A 81 8.35 -20.47 -3.43
C SER A 81 9.63 -19.64 -3.55
N ILE A 82 9.52 -18.30 -3.43
CA ILE A 82 10.67 -17.39 -3.45
C ILE A 82 11.63 -17.72 -2.31
N TYR A 83 11.13 -17.82 -1.08
CA TYR A 83 11.93 -18.14 0.10
C TYR A 83 12.74 -19.44 -0.10
N ASN A 84 12.09 -20.50 -0.58
CA ASN A 84 12.74 -21.79 -0.81
C ASN A 84 13.78 -21.74 -1.94
N ASN A 85 13.49 -21.04 -3.03
CA ASN A 85 14.42 -20.89 -4.16
C ASN A 85 15.66 -20.10 -3.75
N VAL A 86 15.47 -19.02 -2.99
CA VAL A 86 16.56 -18.21 -2.44
C VAL A 86 17.41 -19.03 -1.48
N TYR A 87 16.79 -19.77 -0.56
CA TYR A 87 17.50 -20.63 0.37
C TYR A 87 18.39 -21.65 -0.36
N LYS A 88 17.86 -22.33 -1.38
CA LYS A 88 18.64 -23.26 -2.22
C LYS A 88 19.80 -22.57 -2.93
N SER A 89 19.58 -21.36 -3.46
CA SER A 89 20.61 -20.60 -4.17
C SER A 89 21.77 -20.22 -3.25
N ILE A 90 21.48 -19.79 -2.01
CA ILE A 90 22.50 -19.45 -1.01
C ILE A 90 23.38 -20.66 -0.69
N LEU A 91 22.79 -21.85 -0.57
CA LEU A 91 23.54 -23.08 -0.28
C LEU A 91 24.51 -23.43 -1.40
N ASN A 92 24.11 -23.22 -2.66
CA ASN A 92 24.89 -23.55 -3.85
C ASN A 92 26.03 -22.58 -4.16
N CYS A 93 25.97 -21.33 -3.66
CA CYS A 93 27.07 -20.39 -3.82
C CYS A 93 28.31 -20.86 -3.05
N SER A 94 29.49 -20.72 -3.64
CA SER A 94 30.77 -21.12 -3.03
C SER A 94 31.72 -19.94 -2.82
N THR A 95 31.44 -18.79 -3.42
CA THR A 95 32.29 -17.60 -3.31
C THR A 95 31.56 -16.42 -2.70
N LEU A 96 32.31 -15.50 -2.10
CA LEU A 96 31.77 -14.24 -1.59
C LEU A 96 31.13 -13.41 -2.71
N ALA A 97 31.73 -13.38 -3.90
CA ALA A 97 31.22 -12.65 -5.06
C ALA A 97 29.87 -13.17 -5.54
N GLU A 98 29.67 -14.49 -5.57
CA GLU A 98 28.38 -15.12 -5.88
C GLU A 98 27.31 -14.74 -4.83
N LEU A 99 27.66 -14.79 -3.54
CA LEU A 99 26.75 -14.43 -2.46
C LEU A 99 26.36 -12.95 -2.50
N GLN A 100 27.30 -12.06 -2.82
CA GLN A 100 27.04 -10.63 -2.98
C GLN A 100 26.14 -10.35 -4.20
N SER A 101 26.40 -11.02 -5.32
CA SER A 101 25.56 -10.93 -6.52
C SER A 101 24.14 -11.42 -6.24
N LEU A 102 24.03 -12.56 -5.53
CA LEU A 102 22.75 -13.12 -5.12
C LEU A 102 22.01 -12.21 -4.16
N GLU A 103 22.69 -11.55 -3.22
CA GLU A 103 22.08 -10.60 -2.29
C GLU A 103 21.34 -9.47 -3.03
N LEU A 104 21.97 -8.87 -4.05
CA LEU A 104 21.33 -7.83 -4.85
C LEU A 104 20.05 -8.32 -5.56
N VAL A 105 20.10 -9.53 -6.15
CA VAL A 105 18.95 -10.14 -6.83
C VAL A 105 17.82 -10.47 -5.84
N ILE A 106 18.15 -10.97 -4.66
CA ILE A 106 17.18 -11.26 -3.60
C ILE A 106 16.46 -9.97 -3.23
N PHE A 107 17.20 -8.93 -2.82
CA PHE A 107 16.60 -7.68 -2.38
C PHE A 107 15.75 -7.04 -3.47
N ASP A 108 16.21 -7.04 -4.72
CA ASP A 108 15.42 -6.57 -5.86
C ASP A 108 14.08 -7.30 -5.99
N SER A 109 14.11 -8.63 -5.99
CA SER A 109 12.92 -9.47 -6.14
C SER A 109 11.91 -9.29 -4.99
N TYR A 110 12.39 -9.17 -3.75
CA TYR A 110 11.53 -8.95 -2.57
C TYR A 110 10.96 -7.53 -2.56
N ILE A 111 11.75 -6.50 -2.87
CA ILE A 111 11.26 -5.11 -2.89
C ILE A 111 10.19 -4.92 -3.98
N HIS A 112 10.44 -5.40 -5.20
CA HIS A 112 9.44 -5.35 -6.27
C HIS A 112 8.14 -6.06 -5.89
N LYS A 113 8.23 -7.22 -5.23
CA LYS A 113 7.05 -7.95 -4.76
C LYS A 113 6.31 -7.22 -3.64
N SER A 114 7.04 -6.57 -2.73
CA SER A 114 6.48 -5.78 -1.64
C SER A 114 5.75 -4.54 -2.16
N LEU A 115 6.36 -3.80 -3.10
CA LEU A 115 5.75 -2.64 -3.76
C LEU A 115 4.46 -3.03 -4.49
N ASN A 116 4.52 -4.09 -5.31
CA ASN A 116 3.32 -4.61 -5.98
C ASN A 116 2.26 -5.09 -4.97
N GLY A 117 2.68 -5.68 -3.84
CA GLY A 117 1.78 -6.09 -2.76
C GLY A 117 1.07 -4.90 -2.09
N LEU A 118 1.79 -3.82 -1.83
CA LEU A 118 1.26 -2.59 -1.25
C LEU A 118 0.30 -1.87 -2.20
N GLU A 119 0.64 -1.80 -3.49
CA GLU A 119 -0.26 -1.24 -4.52
C GLU A 119 -1.54 -2.07 -4.62
N ASN A 120 -1.42 -3.40 -4.69
CA ASN A 120 -2.56 -4.30 -4.69
C ASN A 120 -3.42 -4.17 -3.42
N LYS A 121 -2.80 -4.02 -2.24
CA LYS A 121 -3.50 -3.80 -0.97
C LYS A 121 -4.24 -2.46 -0.97
N SER A 122 -3.59 -1.41 -1.44
CA SER A 122 -4.17 -0.07 -1.55
C SER A 122 -5.38 -0.08 -2.48
N ASN A 123 -5.23 -0.66 -3.67
CA ASN A 123 -6.31 -0.83 -4.64
C ASN A 123 -7.45 -1.71 -4.08
N PHE A 124 -7.14 -2.78 -3.36
CA PHE A 124 -8.14 -3.63 -2.72
C PHE A 124 -8.96 -2.87 -1.68
N ILE A 125 -8.31 -2.12 -0.79
CA ILE A 125 -8.98 -1.30 0.23
C ILE A 125 -9.87 -0.26 -0.46
N VAL A 126 -9.34 0.47 -1.45
CA VAL A 126 -10.10 1.50 -2.18
C VAL A 126 -11.29 0.91 -2.93
N ASN A 127 -11.14 -0.25 -3.56
CA ASN A 127 -12.25 -0.94 -4.21
C ASN A 127 -13.35 -1.33 -3.22
N ASN A 128 -12.99 -1.76 -2.01
CA ASN A 128 -13.97 -2.03 -0.96
C ASN A 128 -14.62 -0.75 -0.44
N MET A 129 -13.87 0.36 -0.33
CA MET A 129 -14.43 1.67 0.00
C MET A 129 -15.45 2.12 -1.06
N ILE A 130 -15.14 1.93 -2.35
CA ILE A 130 -16.07 2.23 -3.45
C ILE A 130 -17.35 1.41 -3.31
N LYS A 131 -17.26 0.10 -3.05
CA LYS A 131 -18.43 -0.76 -2.83
C LYS A 131 -19.27 -0.26 -1.66
N TYR A 132 -18.63 0.05 -0.54
CA TYR A 132 -19.31 0.59 0.64
C TYR A 132 -20.06 1.89 0.30
N ILE A 133 -19.42 2.82 -0.43
CA ILE A 133 -20.07 4.08 -0.85
C ILE A 133 -21.33 3.82 -1.67
N HIS A 134 -21.27 2.92 -2.65
CA HIS A 134 -22.42 2.59 -3.50
C HIS A 134 -23.55 1.92 -2.71
N LEU A 135 -23.24 1.03 -1.78
CA LEU A 135 -24.23 0.35 -0.94
C LEU A 135 -24.94 1.29 0.04
N HIS A 136 -24.25 2.35 0.48
CA HIS A 136 -24.75 3.29 1.49
C HIS A 136 -25.08 4.69 0.94
N ILE A 137 -25.21 4.85 -0.39
CA ILE A 137 -25.30 6.18 -1.01
C ILE A 137 -26.60 6.93 -0.71
N GLU A 138 -27.71 6.21 -0.52
CA GLU A 138 -29.03 6.75 -0.13
C GLU A 138 -29.14 6.98 1.39
N GLY A 139 -28.04 6.84 2.11
CA GLY A 139 -27.93 7.13 3.52
C GLY A 139 -27.02 8.31 3.84
N TYR A 140 -26.91 8.59 5.13
CA TYR A 140 -25.91 9.52 5.63
C TYR A 140 -24.51 8.91 5.47
N PHE A 141 -23.68 9.57 4.65
CA PHE A 141 -22.27 9.20 4.50
C PHE A 141 -21.42 9.94 5.52
N SER A 142 -20.56 9.19 6.23
CA SER A 142 -19.52 9.77 7.08
C SER A 142 -18.23 8.98 6.94
N LEU A 143 -17.15 9.71 6.62
CA LEU A 143 -15.81 9.13 6.56
C LEU A 143 -15.41 8.52 7.91
N ASN A 144 -15.88 9.08 9.04
CA ASN A 144 -15.60 8.55 10.36
C ASN A 144 -16.29 7.20 10.60
N ILE A 145 -17.51 7.02 10.08
CA ILE A 145 -18.22 5.74 10.20
C ILE A 145 -17.55 4.69 9.33
N MET A 146 -17.26 5.01 8.06
CA MET A 146 -16.51 4.11 7.18
C MET A 146 -15.15 3.73 7.79
N ALA A 147 -14.42 4.69 8.37
CA ALA A 147 -13.14 4.43 9.00
C ALA A 147 -13.23 3.38 10.12
N LYS A 148 -14.28 3.45 10.95
CA LYS A 148 -14.55 2.43 11.98
C LYS A 148 -14.82 1.05 11.39
N GLU A 149 -15.68 0.95 10.37
CA GLU A 149 -15.99 -0.31 9.67
C GLU A 149 -14.75 -0.97 9.06
N PHE A 150 -13.82 -0.14 8.57
CA PHE A 150 -12.58 -0.61 7.95
C PHE A 150 -11.43 -0.80 8.96
N ASN A 151 -11.65 -0.57 10.26
CA ASN A 151 -10.61 -0.57 11.30
C ASN A 151 -9.38 0.29 10.94
N ASN A 152 -9.63 1.47 10.37
CA ASN A 152 -8.60 2.40 9.91
C ASN A 152 -8.89 3.82 10.40
N SER A 153 -7.91 4.73 10.33
CA SER A 153 -8.16 6.13 10.66
C SER A 153 -8.83 6.87 9.50
N PRO A 154 -9.69 7.88 9.77
CA PRO A 154 -10.31 8.69 8.73
C PRO A 154 -9.28 9.39 7.82
N SER A 155 -8.19 9.88 8.42
CA SER A 155 -7.10 10.55 7.70
C SER A 155 -6.39 9.59 6.73
N TYR A 156 -6.10 8.37 7.17
CA TYR A 156 -5.48 7.34 6.33
C TYR A 156 -6.39 6.98 5.14
N LEU A 157 -7.66 6.66 5.38
CA LEU A 157 -8.59 6.30 4.30
C LEU A 157 -8.81 7.46 3.33
N GLY A 158 -8.97 8.69 3.83
CA GLY A 158 -9.12 9.86 2.97
C GLY A 158 -7.92 10.10 2.07
N SER A 159 -6.71 9.96 2.62
CA SER A 159 -5.46 10.11 1.87
C SER A 159 -5.26 8.97 0.87
N LEU A 160 -5.47 7.73 1.31
CA LEU A 160 -5.38 6.54 0.48
C LEU A 160 -6.32 6.63 -0.73
N PHE A 161 -7.60 6.95 -0.48
CA PHE A 161 -8.58 7.10 -1.55
C PHE A 161 -8.19 8.19 -2.55
N LYS A 162 -7.73 9.35 -2.04
CA LYS A 162 -7.28 10.46 -2.91
C LYS A 162 -6.06 10.06 -3.75
N ASN A 163 -5.10 9.34 -3.18
CA ASN A 163 -3.89 8.93 -3.88
C ASN A 163 -4.20 7.91 -4.99
N VAL A 164 -5.11 6.97 -4.75
CA VAL A 164 -5.47 5.94 -5.73
C VAL A 164 -6.44 6.47 -6.79
N MET A 165 -7.45 7.24 -6.38
CA MET A 165 -8.52 7.70 -7.27
C MET A 165 -8.27 9.08 -7.89
N ASN A 166 -7.22 9.78 -7.47
CA ASN A 166 -6.91 11.17 -7.84
C ASN A 166 -8.04 12.18 -7.58
N ILE A 167 -9.00 11.82 -6.71
CA ILE A 167 -10.12 12.67 -6.28
C ILE A 167 -10.38 12.46 -4.79
N SER A 168 -10.81 13.50 -4.08
CA SER A 168 -11.18 13.33 -2.68
C SER A 168 -12.40 12.41 -2.54
N ILE A 169 -12.44 11.62 -1.47
CA ILE A 169 -13.57 10.74 -1.18
C ILE A 169 -14.90 11.50 -1.10
N ILE A 170 -14.90 12.71 -0.55
CA ILE A 170 -16.10 13.56 -0.46
C ILE A 170 -16.59 13.97 -1.85
N ASN A 171 -15.68 14.38 -2.74
CA ASN A 171 -16.05 14.73 -4.12
C ASN A 171 -16.59 13.50 -4.87
N TYR A 172 -15.97 12.33 -4.68
CA TYR A 172 -16.46 11.08 -5.27
C TYR A 172 -17.87 10.73 -4.77
N VAL A 173 -18.14 10.83 -3.46
CA VAL A 173 -19.49 10.63 -2.91
C VAL A 173 -20.50 11.56 -3.55
N HIS A 174 -20.16 12.85 -3.74
CA HIS A 174 -21.06 13.78 -4.44
C HIS A 174 -21.30 13.40 -5.90
N GLN A 175 -20.29 12.91 -6.63
CA GLN A 175 -20.46 12.40 -7.99
C GLN A 175 -21.42 11.21 -8.00
N VAL A 176 -21.24 10.22 -7.12
CA VAL A 176 -22.11 9.05 -7.04
C VAL A 176 -23.54 9.45 -6.65
N LYS A 177 -23.73 10.39 -5.71
CA LYS A 177 -25.06 10.94 -5.37
C LYS A 177 -25.72 11.61 -6.57
N VAL A 178 -24.98 12.38 -7.36
CA VAL A 178 -25.52 13.04 -8.56
C VAL A 178 -25.91 12.01 -9.63
N GLU A 179 -25.10 10.97 -9.86
CA GLU A 179 -25.47 9.89 -10.78
C GLU A 179 -26.73 9.15 -10.31
N ARG A 180 -26.85 8.88 -9.01
CA ARG A 180 -28.08 8.30 -8.45
C ARG A 180 -29.28 9.24 -8.62
N ALA A 181 -29.08 10.55 -8.41
CA ALA A 181 -30.12 11.55 -8.63
C ALA A 181 -30.58 11.60 -10.09
N LYS A 182 -29.66 11.58 -11.07
CA LYS A 182 -30.01 11.52 -12.50
C LYS A 182 -30.90 10.33 -12.81
N LEU A 183 -30.58 9.16 -12.28
CA LEU A 183 -31.39 7.96 -12.45
C LEU A 183 -32.79 8.16 -11.86
N LEU A 184 -32.89 8.63 -10.62
CA LEU A 184 -34.18 8.90 -9.97
C LEU A 184 -35.02 9.95 -10.71
N LEU A 185 -34.37 10.99 -11.26
CA LEU A 185 -35.04 12.02 -12.06
C LEU A 185 -35.64 11.44 -13.35
N LYS A 186 -34.98 10.43 -13.94
CA LYS A 186 -35.38 9.77 -15.19
C LYS A 186 -36.43 8.67 -14.99
N THR A 187 -36.33 7.92 -13.89
CA THR A 187 -37.14 6.70 -13.71
C THR A 187 -38.28 6.86 -12.72
N THR A 188 -38.42 8.02 -12.07
CA THR A 188 -39.45 8.26 -11.06
C THR A 188 -40.07 9.65 -11.17
N SER A 189 -41.27 9.82 -10.60
CA SER A 189 -41.96 11.11 -10.47
C SER A 189 -41.60 11.89 -9.20
N LYS A 190 -40.61 11.44 -8.41
CA LYS A 190 -40.23 12.09 -7.13
C LYS A 190 -39.86 13.55 -7.35
N SER A 191 -40.31 14.44 -6.48
CA SER A 191 -39.91 15.85 -6.48
C SER A 191 -38.41 16.02 -6.21
N ILE A 192 -37.87 17.20 -6.56
CA ILE A 192 -36.47 17.54 -6.27
C ILE A 192 -36.19 17.51 -4.77
N LEU A 193 -37.17 17.91 -3.95
CA LEU A 193 -37.11 17.84 -2.49
C LEU A 193 -36.99 16.40 -1.99
N GLU A 194 -37.83 15.50 -2.48
CA GLU A 194 -37.78 14.08 -2.10
C GLU A 194 -36.45 13.43 -2.49
N ILE A 195 -35.92 13.72 -3.69
CA ILE A 195 -34.64 13.18 -4.14
C ILE A 195 -33.49 13.73 -3.28
N SER A 196 -33.51 15.02 -2.96
CA SER A 196 -32.52 15.66 -2.07
C SER A 196 -32.51 15.01 -0.68
N ASN A 197 -33.70 14.77 -0.11
CA ASN A 197 -33.84 14.14 1.20
C ASN A 197 -33.41 12.67 1.18
N LEU A 198 -33.79 11.92 0.14
CA LEU A 198 -33.39 10.53 -0.05
C LEU A 198 -31.87 10.39 -0.15
N LEU A 199 -31.20 11.36 -0.76
CA LEU A 199 -29.73 11.38 -0.85
C LEU A 199 -29.08 12.10 0.33
N CYS A 200 -29.83 12.34 1.41
CA CYS A 200 -29.38 12.95 2.67
C CYS A 200 -28.58 14.25 2.48
N TYR A 201 -29.02 15.13 1.58
CA TYR A 201 -28.53 16.51 1.54
C TYR A 201 -29.22 17.33 2.63
N CYS A 202 -28.48 18.20 3.32
CA CYS A 202 -29.02 19.05 4.40
C CYS A 202 -30.15 19.95 3.90
N ASP A 203 -30.03 20.46 2.67
CA ASP A 203 -31.06 21.25 2.02
C ASP A 203 -31.02 21.08 0.50
N THR A 204 -32.15 21.40 -0.13
CA THR A 204 -32.37 21.29 -1.58
C THR A 204 -31.53 22.28 -2.39
N SER A 205 -31.12 23.40 -1.79
CA SER A 205 -30.28 24.40 -2.45
C SER A 205 -28.85 23.87 -2.62
N HIS A 206 -28.30 23.24 -1.59
CA HIS A 206 -26.99 22.59 -1.62
C HIS A 206 -26.98 21.43 -2.62
N PHE A 207 -28.04 20.61 -2.62
CA PHE A 207 -28.22 19.58 -3.65
C PHE A 207 -28.23 20.17 -5.06
N SER A 208 -29.07 21.18 -5.31
CA SER A 208 -29.23 21.79 -6.64
C SER A 208 -27.94 22.46 -7.14
N LYS A 209 -27.19 23.15 -6.25
CA LYS A 209 -25.88 23.72 -6.56
C LYS A 209 -24.86 22.64 -6.92
N THR A 210 -24.82 21.56 -6.13
CA THR A 210 -23.89 20.43 -6.36
C THR A 210 -24.21 19.72 -7.67
N PHE A 211 -25.50 19.44 -7.92
CA PHE A 211 -25.96 18.84 -9.16
C PHE A 211 -25.58 19.70 -10.36
N LYS A 212 -25.90 21.00 -10.34
CA LYS A 212 -25.54 21.93 -11.41
C LYS A 212 -24.03 22.05 -11.63
N LYS A 213 -23.24 22.06 -10.55
CA LYS A 213 -21.78 22.09 -10.64
C LYS A 213 -21.22 20.86 -11.37
N ILE A 214 -21.82 19.69 -11.16
CA ILE A 214 -21.36 18.42 -11.73
C ILE A 214 -21.91 18.19 -13.14
N THR A 215 -23.15 18.60 -13.43
CA THR A 215 -23.84 18.29 -14.69
C THR A 215 -23.94 19.46 -15.66
N GLY A 216 -23.73 20.70 -15.21
CA GLY A 216 -24.00 21.92 -15.96
C GLY A 216 -25.45 22.42 -15.88
N PHE A 217 -26.39 21.58 -15.45
CA PHE A 217 -27.83 21.88 -15.44
C PHE A 217 -28.41 21.77 -14.02
N SER A 218 -29.41 22.58 -13.67
CA SER A 218 -30.16 22.34 -12.44
C SER A 218 -30.93 21.01 -12.51
N PRO A 219 -31.29 20.38 -11.38
CA PRO A 219 -32.10 19.15 -11.38
C PRO A 219 -33.41 19.27 -12.18
N ILE A 220 -34.07 20.44 -12.10
CA ILE A 220 -35.28 20.76 -12.87
C ILE A 220 -34.99 20.87 -14.35
N GLN A 221 -33.95 21.62 -14.73
CA GLN A 221 -33.55 21.76 -16.13
C GLN A 221 -33.21 20.40 -16.74
N TYR A 222 -32.48 19.57 -15.99
CA TYR A 222 -32.13 18.21 -16.40
C TYR A 222 -33.39 17.37 -16.63
N ARG A 223 -34.34 17.36 -15.68
CA ARG A 223 -35.60 16.62 -15.83
C ARG A 223 -36.41 17.07 -17.05
N ASN A 224 -36.49 18.38 -17.30
CA ASN A 224 -37.24 18.91 -18.43
C ASN A 224 -36.58 18.62 -19.78
N SER A 225 -35.33 18.15 -19.79
CA SER A 225 -34.59 17.75 -21.00
C SER A 225 -34.64 16.25 -21.31
N LEU A 226 -35.27 15.44 -20.45
CA LEU A 226 -35.46 14.00 -20.64
C LEU A 226 -36.71 13.70 -21.47
#